data_AF-A0A0N1AJT1-F1
#
_entry.id   AF-A0A0N1AJT1-F1
#
_cell.length_a   1.000
_cell.length_b   1.000
_cell.length_c   1.000
_cell.angle_alpha   90.00
_cell.angle_beta   90.00
_cell.angle_gamma   90.00
#
_symmetry.space_group_name_H-M   'P 1'
#
loop_
_entity.id
_entity.type
_entity.pdbx_description
1 polymer ?
#
loop_
_entity_poly.entity_id
_entity_poly.type
_entity_poly.pdbx_seq_one_letter_code
_entity_poly.pdbx_strand_id
1 'polypeptide(L)'
;MSILTSRGSKPMSAFPDRDTVAAKIASMQEPDQAFLKLIFENPAQDDALLEGLYVYLEIASESRFLNSLKLERNGEWIGANAPARLQIRLMEAARSSQHPAFAAFRTGLNRSGGLERAYPKAAV
;
A
#
# COMPACT_ATOMS: atom_id res chain seq x y z
N MET A 1 2.30 44.71 25.86
CA MET A 1 3.14 44.32 24.71
C MET A 1 3.79 42.98 25.04
N SER A 2 3.10 41.87 24.73
CA SER A 2 3.66 40.51 24.66
C SER A 2 2.78 39.71 23.72
N ILE A 3 3.26 39.55 22.50
CA ILE A 3 2.70 38.70 21.46
C ILE A 3 3.04 37.23 21.81
N LEU A 4 2.08 36.49 22.36
CA LEU A 4 2.16 35.03 22.32
C LEU A 4 1.84 34.59 20.89
N THR A 5 2.89 34.18 20.17
CA THR A 5 2.82 33.38 18.96
C THR A 5 2.11 32.07 19.28
N SER A 6 0.80 32.06 19.07
CA SER A 6 0.01 30.83 18.92
C SER A 6 0.64 30.06 17.75
N ARG A 7 1.40 29.00 18.07
CA ARG A 7 1.76 27.99 17.08
C ARG A 7 0.44 27.40 16.61
N GLY A 8 0.04 27.74 15.39
CA GLY A 8 -1.07 27.08 14.72
C GLY A 8 -0.85 25.58 14.81
N SER A 9 -1.67 24.91 15.60
CA SER A 9 -1.84 23.47 15.52
C SER A 9 -2.26 23.19 14.09
N LYS A 10 -1.34 22.65 13.27
CA LYS A 10 -1.70 22.01 12.02
C LYS A 10 -2.82 21.04 12.38
N PRO A 11 -4.04 21.15 11.82
CA PRO A 11 -5.05 20.14 12.08
C PRO A 11 -4.39 18.81 11.73
N MET A 12 -4.33 17.89 12.71
CA MET A 12 -3.99 16.48 12.44
C MET A 12 -4.96 16.06 11.35
N SER A 13 -4.43 16.04 10.12
CA SER A 13 -5.23 16.05 8.92
C SER A 13 -6.11 14.81 8.89
N ALA A 14 -7.26 14.92 8.25
CA ALA A 14 -8.28 13.88 8.04
C ALA A 14 -7.80 12.69 7.18
N PHE A 15 -6.52 12.35 7.27
CA PHE A 15 -5.78 11.43 6.43
C PHE A 15 -5.13 10.37 7.32
N PRO A 16 -5.32 9.07 7.03
CA PRO A 16 -4.74 8.00 7.81
C PRO A 16 -3.21 8.02 7.79
N ASP A 17 -2.60 7.68 8.92
CA ASP A 17 -1.16 7.48 9.01
C ASP A 17 -0.73 6.14 8.41
N ARG A 18 0.58 6.00 8.15
CA ARG A 18 1.18 4.81 7.54
C ARG A 18 0.97 3.54 8.36
N ASP A 19 0.94 3.65 9.70
CA ASP A 19 0.83 2.49 10.59
C ASP A 19 -0.60 1.95 10.56
N THR A 20 -1.58 2.84 10.48
CA THR A 20 -2.99 2.51 10.24
C THR A 20 -3.13 1.80 8.91
N VAL A 21 -2.58 2.35 7.82
CA VAL A 21 -2.61 1.69 6.50
C VAL A 21 -1.98 0.30 6.57
N ALA A 22 -0.79 0.15 7.18
CA ALA A 22 -0.11 -1.12 7.31
C ALA A 22 -0.96 -2.17 8.05
N ALA A 23 -1.62 -1.76 9.14
CA ALA A 23 -2.53 -2.63 9.89
C ALA A 23 -3.74 -3.06 9.05
N LYS A 24 -4.30 -2.17 8.22
CA LYS A 24 -5.42 -2.47 7.31
C LYS A 24 -5.01 -3.44 6.21
N ILE A 25 -3.83 -3.25 5.62
CA ILE A 25 -3.24 -4.21 4.66
C ILE A 25 -2.98 -5.55 5.34
N ALA A 26 -2.48 -5.57 6.58
CA ALA A 26 -2.22 -6.81 7.30
C ALA A 26 -3.51 -7.56 7.64
N SER A 27 -4.61 -6.87 7.91
CA SER A 27 -5.87 -7.47 8.34
C SER A 27 -6.73 -7.99 7.17
N MET A 28 -6.88 -7.19 6.11
CA MET A 28 -7.67 -7.50 4.91
C MET A 28 -9.10 -8.01 5.16
N GLN A 29 -9.69 -7.66 6.31
CA GLN A 29 -11.11 -7.91 6.55
C GLN A 29 -11.96 -6.96 5.72
N GLU A 30 -13.25 -7.27 5.56
CA GLU A 30 -14.17 -6.49 4.71
C GLU A 30 -14.20 -4.97 5.03
N PRO A 31 -14.24 -4.53 6.30
CA PRO A 31 -14.15 -3.10 6.62
C PRO A 31 -12.81 -2.46 6.22
N ASP A 32 -11.72 -3.21 6.32
CA ASP A 32 -10.38 -2.73 5.99
C ASP A 32 -10.18 -2.66 4.47
N GLN A 33 -10.78 -3.58 3.72
CA GLN A 33 -10.87 -3.52 2.26
C GLN A 33 -11.65 -2.30 1.78
N ALA A 34 -12.80 -2.01 2.40
CA ALA A 34 -13.58 -0.80 2.10
C ALA A 34 -12.77 0.48 2.37
N PHE A 35 -12.03 0.51 3.47
CA PHE A 35 -11.12 1.60 3.79
C PHE A 35 -10.00 1.78 2.74
N LEU A 36 -9.34 0.68 2.31
CA LEU A 36 -8.30 0.75 1.29
C LEU A 36 -8.85 1.23 -0.06
N LYS A 37 -10.07 0.83 -0.43
CA LYS A 37 -10.74 1.35 -1.64
C LYS A 37 -10.98 2.85 -1.56
N LEU A 38 -11.38 3.37 -0.41
CA LEU A 38 -11.54 4.82 -0.22
C LEU A 38 -10.20 5.56 -0.37
N ILE A 39 -9.10 4.99 0.13
CA ILE A 39 -7.75 5.54 -0.08
C ILE A 39 -7.42 5.57 -1.58
N PHE A 40 -7.72 4.50 -2.31
CA PHE A 40 -7.47 4.40 -3.74
C PHE A 40 -8.20 5.46 -4.57
N GLU A 41 -9.30 6.02 -4.07
CA GLU A 41 -10.02 7.10 -4.74
C GLU A 41 -9.33 8.46 -4.62
N ASN A 42 -8.43 8.64 -3.64
CA ASN A 42 -7.81 9.92 -3.33
C ASN A 42 -6.29 9.93 -3.62
N PRO A 43 -5.83 10.54 -4.72
CA PRO A 43 -4.41 10.64 -5.05
C PRO A 43 -3.54 11.31 -3.99
N ALA A 44 -4.12 12.21 -3.17
CA ALA A 44 -3.39 12.84 -2.07
C ALA A 44 -2.99 11.85 -0.95
N GLN A 45 -3.49 10.61 -1.01
CA GLN A 45 -3.19 9.53 -0.05
C GLN A 45 -2.24 8.47 -0.61
N ASP A 46 -1.82 8.59 -1.87
CA ASP A 46 -0.98 7.59 -2.53
C ASP A 46 0.36 7.39 -1.78
N ASP A 47 0.93 8.46 -1.22
CA ASP A 47 2.18 8.39 -0.44
C ASP A 47 1.97 7.69 0.91
N ALA A 48 0.92 8.05 1.65
CA ALA A 48 0.57 7.38 2.92
C ALA A 48 0.27 5.90 2.70
N LEU A 49 -0.39 5.55 1.59
CA LEU A 49 -0.63 4.18 1.17
C LEU A 49 0.69 3.42 0.98
N LEU A 50 1.63 3.99 0.24
CA LEU A 50 2.90 3.33 -0.06
C LEU A 50 3.82 3.23 1.14
N GLU A 51 3.87 4.27 1.99
CA GLU A 51 4.55 4.20 3.28
C GLU A 51 3.98 3.07 4.14
N GLY A 52 2.65 2.94 4.22
CA GLY A 52 2.01 1.84 4.93
C GLY A 52 2.28 0.47 4.32
N LEU A 53 2.38 0.38 2.99
CA LEU A 53 2.77 -0.85 2.30
C LEU A 53 4.22 -1.25 2.65
N TYR A 54 5.16 -0.30 2.68
CA TYR A 54 6.53 -0.57 3.10
C TYR A 54 6.59 -1.07 4.54
N VAL A 55 5.89 -0.42 5.46
CA VAL A 55 5.81 -0.86 6.86
C VAL A 55 5.23 -2.27 6.97
N TYR A 56 4.16 -2.57 6.23
CA TYR A 56 3.58 -3.92 6.20
C TYR A 56 4.58 -4.98 5.71
N LEU A 57 5.32 -4.70 4.64
CA LEU A 57 6.30 -5.64 4.08
C LEU A 57 7.53 -5.82 4.97
N GLU A 58 7.95 -4.77 5.67
CA GLU A 58 9.05 -4.84 6.64
C GLU A 58 8.66 -5.65 7.88
N ILE A 59 7.46 -5.42 8.44
CA ILE A 59 6.96 -6.25 9.55
C ILE A 59 6.87 -7.72 9.12
N ALA A 60 6.45 -7.99 7.89
CA ALA A 60 6.39 -9.34 7.36
C ALA A 60 7.78 -9.95 7.10
N SER A 61 8.81 -9.13 6.81
CA SER A 61 10.18 -9.59 6.62
C SER A 61 10.85 -9.97 7.94
N GLU A 62 10.53 -9.27 9.02
CA GLU A 62 11.05 -9.51 10.37
C GLU A 62 10.31 -10.63 11.14
N SER A 63 9.16 -11.09 10.62
CA SER A 63 8.38 -12.14 11.25
C SER A 63 9.15 -13.46 11.36
N ARG A 64 9.05 -14.13 12.52
CA ARG A 64 9.66 -15.46 12.77
C ARG A 64 9.27 -16.50 11.72
N PHE A 65 8.06 -16.40 11.17
CA PHE A 65 7.58 -17.25 10.09
C PHE A 65 7.01 -16.40 8.96
N LEU A 66 7.40 -16.74 7.74
CA LEU A 66 6.89 -16.08 6.55
C LEU A 66 5.52 -16.66 6.17
N ASN A 67 4.47 -15.82 6.22
CA ASN A 67 3.16 -16.18 5.71
C ASN A 67 3.03 -15.77 4.23
N SER A 68 3.71 -16.52 3.35
CA SER A 68 3.76 -16.23 1.91
C SER A 68 2.37 -16.22 1.26
N LEU A 69 1.49 -17.17 1.62
CA LEU A 69 0.13 -17.23 1.08
C LEU A 69 -0.68 -15.97 1.39
N LYS A 70 -0.54 -15.43 2.61
CA LYS A 70 -1.20 -14.17 2.98
C LYS A 70 -0.64 -12.99 2.18
N LEU A 71 0.68 -12.89 2.06
CA LEU A 71 1.33 -11.82 1.28
C LEU A 71 0.91 -11.86 -0.20
N GLU A 72 0.87 -13.05 -0.80
CA GLU A 72 0.39 -13.23 -2.17
C GLU A 72 -1.07 -12.80 -2.32
N ARG A 73 -1.96 -13.25 -1.44
CA ARG A 73 -3.39 -12.86 -1.47
C ARG A 73 -3.58 -11.36 -1.30
N ASN A 74 -2.82 -10.74 -0.39
CA ASN A 74 -2.86 -9.32 -0.17
C ASN A 74 -2.37 -8.54 -1.39
N GLY A 75 -1.25 -8.96 -1.99
CA GLY A 75 -0.71 -8.36 -3.22
C GLY A 75 -1.67 -8.50 -4.39
N GLU A 76 -2.28 -9.68 -4.56
CA GLU A 76 -3.25 -9.93 -5.62
C GLU A 76 -4.49 -9.04 -5.49
N TRP A 77 -5.04 -8.93 -4.28
CA TRP A 77 -6.20 -8.07 -4.03
C TRP A 77 -5.86 -6.59 -4.25
N ILE A 78 -4.71 -6.13 -3.75
CA ILE A 78 -4.28 -4.73 -3.92
C ILE A 78 -4.09 -4.44 -5.41
N GLY A 79 -3.36 -5.27 -6.14
CA GLY A 79 -3.14 -5.08 -7.57
C GLY A 79 -4.42 -5.11 -8.40
N ALA A 80 -5.43 -5.89 -7.99
CA ALA A 80 -6.71 -5.97 -8.67
C ALA A 80 -7.59 -4.72 -8.45
N ASN A 81 -7.50 -4.09 -7.28
CA ASN A 81 -8.37 -2.97 -6.90
C ASN A 81 -7.69 -1.60 -6.99
N ALA A 82 -6.36 -1.55 -7.03
CA ALA A 82 -5.63 -0.28 -7.09
C ALA A 82 -5.76 0.39 -8.47
N PRO A 83 -5.91 1.72 -8.52
CA PRO A 83 -6.00 2.49 -9.75
C PRO A 83 -4.70 2.41 -10.56
N ALA A 84 -4.81 2.61 -11.88
CA ALA A 84 -3.68 2.52 -12.82
C ALA A 84 -2.46 3.35 -12.41
N ARG A 85 -2.68 4.55 -11.83
CA ARG A 85 -1.62 5.45 -11.37
C ARG A 85 -0.71 4.84 -10.29
N LEU A 86 -1.22 3.88 -9.50
CA LEU A 86 -0.47 3.24 -8.42
C LEU A 86 0.29 1.99 -8.86
N GLN A 87 -0.08 1.37 -9.98
CA GLN A 87 0.42 0.03 -10.35
C GLN A 87 1.95 -0.02 -10.50
N ILE A 88 2.56 1.02 -11.07
CA ILE A 88 4.03 1.13 -11.16
C ILE A 88 4.64 1.21 -9.76
N ARG A 89 4.14 2.11 -8.91
CA ARG A 89 4.67 2.33 -7.55
C ARG A 89 4.50 1.11 -6.64
N LEU A 90 3.41 0.36 -6.80
CA LEU A 90 3.20 -0.92 -6.11
C LEU A 90 4.25 -1.96 -6.52
N MET A 91 4.55 -2.05 -7.81
CA MET A 91 5.57 -2.97 -8.33
C MET A 91 6.98 -2.54 -7.91
N GLU A 92 7.26 -1.25 -7.84
CA GLU A 92 8.52 -0.69 -7.30
C GLU A 92 8.68 -1.04 -5.82
N ALA A 93 7.65 -0.82 -5.00
CA ALA A 93 7.65 -1.18 -3.58
C ALA A 93 7.90 -2.68 -3.39
N ALA A 94 7.26 -3.53 -4.20
CA ALA A 94 7.45 -4.98 -4.16
C ALA A 94 8.84 -5.44 -4.67
N ARG A 95 9.62 -4.56 -5.30
CA ARG A 95 10.98 -4.84 -5.82
C ARG A 95 12.09 -4.17 -5.00
N SER A 96 11.76 -3.39 -3.97
CA SER A 96 12.75 -2.63 -3.20
C SER A 96 13.66 -3.50 -2.32
N SER A 97 13.32 -4.77 -2.12
CA SER A 97 14.10 -5.72 -1.34
C SER A 97 14.13 -7.11 -1.99
N GLN A 98 15.21 -7.86 -1.73
CA GLN A 98 15.34 -9.26 -2.15
C GLN A 98 14.69 -10.24 -1.15
N HIS A 99 14.13 -9.76 -0.03
CA HIS A 99 13.54 -10.61 0.99
C HIS A 99 12.34 -11.41 0.44
N PRO A 100 12.15 -12.69 0.81
CA PRO A 100 11.03 -13.51 0.37
C PRO A 100 9.63 -12.92 0.60
N ALA A 101 9.47 -12.06 1.62
CA ALA A 101 8.21 -11.36 1.88
C ALA A 101 7.79 -10.43 0.72
N PHE A 102 8.74 -9.66 0.21
CA PHE A 102 8.55 -8.77 -0.94
C PHE A 102 8.29 -9.59 -2.21
N ALA A 103 9.03 -10.70 -2.38
CA ALA A 103 8.84 -11.61 -3.50
C ALA A 103 7.43 -12.24 -3.51
N ALA A 104 6.92 -12.69 -2.36
CA ALA A 104 5.58 -13.25 -2.23
C ALA A 104 4.50 -12.20 -2.55
N PHE A 105 4.62 -10.98 -2.00
CA PHE A 105 3.70 -9.89 -2.32
C PHE A 105 3.71 -9.55 -3.83
N ARG A 106 4.90 -9.49 -4.42
CA ARG A 106 5.08 -9.26 -5.87
C ARG A 106 4.42 -10.35 -6.73
N THR A 107 4.51 -11.62 -6.31
CA THR A 107 3.82 -12.72 -6.98
C THR A 107 2.31 -12.49 -7.03
N GLY A 108 1.74 -12.01 -5.92
CA GLY A 108 0.34 -11.57 -5.86
C GLY A 108 0.03 -10.44 -6.86
N LEU A 109 0.84 -9.38 -6.86
CA LEU A 109 0.68 -8.26 -7.80
C LEU A 109 0.69 -8.74 -9.26
N ASN A 110 1.62 -9.61 -9.63
CA ASN A 110 1.67 -10.17 -10.98
C ASN A 110 0.40 -10.98 -11.32
N ARG A 111 -0.10 -11.78 -10.37
CA ARG A 111 -1.33 -12.58 -10.59
C ARG A 111 -2.57 -11.70 -10.81
N SER A 112 -2.60 -10.52 -10.19
CA SER A 112 -3.72 -9.58 -10.34
C SER A 112 -3.92 -9.03 -11.76
N GLY A 113 -2.86 -9.07 -12.60
CA GLY A 113 -2.84 -8.45 -13.92
C GLY A 113 -2.99 -6.93 -13.91
N GLY A 114 -2.86 -6.28 -12.74
CA GLY A 114 -3.13 -4.85 -12.56
C GLY A 114 -2.21 -3.96 -13.38
N LEU A 115 -0.93 -4.31 -13.46
CA LEU A 115 0.07 -3.54 -14.21
C LEU A 115 -0.14 -3.67 -15.73
N GLU A 116 -0.36 -4.88 -16.25
CA GLU A 116 -0.61 -5.06 -17.69
C GLU A 116 -1.91 -4.38 -18.12
N ARG A 117 -2.94 -4.39 -17.26
CA ARG A 117 -4.21 -3.70 -17.53
C ARG A 117 -4.07 -2.18 -17.54
N ALA A 118 -3.24 -1.64 -16.64
CA ALA A 118 -2.97 -0.21 -16.53
C ALA A 118 -2.10 0.31 -17.69
N TYR A 119 -1.15 -0.51 -18.16
CA TYR A 119 -0.21 -0.15 -19.21
C TYR A 119 -0.15 -1.28 -20.25
N PRO A 120 -1.21 -1.41 -21.08
CA PRO A 120 -1.21 -2.41 -22.14
C PRO A 120 -0.07 -2.13 -23.11
N LYS A 121 0.62 -3.18 -23.55
CA LYS A 121 1.63 -3.04 -24.61
C LYS A 121 0.96 -2.47 -25.85
N ALA A 122 1.60 -1.47 -26.47
CA ALA A 122 1.13 -0.94 -27.74
C ALA A 122 0.94 -2.11 -28.73
N ALA A 123 -0.23 -2.16 -29.38
CA ALA A 123 -0.44 -3.07 -30.47
C ALA A 123 0.57 -2.72 -31.56
N VAL A 124 1.46 -3.67 -31.87
CA VAL A 124 2.36 -3.61 -33.03
C VAL A 124 1.58 -4.08 -34.25
#